data_AF-A0A2D8UPL7-F1
#
_entry.id   AF-A0A2D8UPL7-F1
#
_cell.length_a   1.000
_cell.length_b   1.000
_cell.length_c   1.000
_cell.angle_alpha   90.00
_cell.angle_beta   90.00
_cell.angle_gamma   90.00
#
_symmetry.space_group_name_H-M   'P 1'
#
loop_
_entity.id
_entity.type
_entity.pdbx_description
1 polymer ?
#
loop_
_entity_poly.entity_id
_entity_poly.type
_entity_poly.pdbx_seq_one_letter_code
_entity_poly.pdbx_strand_id
1 'polypeptide(L)' 'MTKERKEILVYAHWDGIEDPFLMGSLYATPSRGKEIFSFEYAKEWLQSHYAQIIDPDLQLFEGAQ' A
#
# COMPACT_ATOMS: atom_id res chain seq x y z
N MET A 1 6.81 23.60 -10.99
CA MET A 1 7.31 22.55 -10.08
C MET A 1 6.22 21.50 -9.98
N THR A 2 6.31 20.44 -10.78
CA THR A 2 5.45 19.25 -10.64
C THR A 2 5.68 18.75 -9.23
N LYS A 3 4.62 18.65 -8.42
CA LYS A 3 4.74 18.05 -7.10
C LYS A 3 4.94 16.56 -7.31
N GLU A 4 6.17 16.09 -7.14
CA GLU A 4 6.51 14.70 -7.37
C GLU A 4 5.78 13.84 -6.34
N ARG A 5 4.91 12.96 -6.84
CA ARG A 5 4.29 11.89 -6.06
C ARG A 5 5.40 10.91 -5.69
N LYS A 6 5.60 10.71 -4.39
CA LYS A 6 6.52 9.67 -3.89
C LYS A 6 5.78 8.35 -3.85
N GLU A 7 6.42 7.31 -4.36
CA GLU A 7 5.95 5.93 -4.25
C GLU A 7 6.80 5.21 -3.20
N ILE A 8 6.13 4.53 -2.28
CA ILE A 8 6.73 3.81 -1.16
C ILE A 8 6.19 2.38 -1.22
N LEU A 9 7.08 1.42 -1.42
CA LEU A 9 6.70 0.01 -1.43
C LEU A 9 6.51 -0.48 0.02
N VAL A 10 5.39 -1.14 0.27
CA VAL A 10 5.04 -1.69 1.58
C VAL A 10 5.13 -3.21 1.51
N TYR A 11 5.95 -3.78 2.39
CA TYR A 11 6.17 -5.22 2.48
C TYR A 11 5.68 -5.75 3.83
N ALA A 12 5.10 -6.94 3.82
CA ALA A 12 4.76 -7.71 5.02
C ALA A 12 5.76 -8.85 5.24
N HIS A 13 6.16 -9.03 6.49
CA HIS A 13 7.00 -10.15 6.92
C HIS A 13 6.54 -10.60 8.31
N TRP A 14 5.31 -11.08 8.36
CA TRP A 14 4.69 -11.60 9.59
C TRP A 14 5.13 -13.03 9.87
N ASP A 15 4.84 -13.49 11.09
CA ASP A 15 5.07 -14.89 11.45
C ASP A 15 4.37 -15.83 10.47
N GLY A 16 5.12 -16.80 9.93
CA GLY A 16 4.66 -17.69 8.87
C GLY A 16 4.88 -17.21 7.43
N ILE A 17 5.33 -15.97 7.21
CA ILE A 17 5.80 -15.50 5.90
C ILE A 17 7.31 -15.68 5.85
N GLU A 18 7.82 -16.56 4.98
CA GLU A 18 9.25 -16.89 4.91
C GLU A 18 10.10 -15.69 4.43
N ASP A 19 9.67 -15.03 3.35
CA ASP A 19 10.36 -13.88 2.73
C ASP A 19 9.48 -12.63 2.72
N PRO A 20 10.04 -11.41 2.78
CA PRO A 20 9.26 -10.18 2.67
C PRO A 20 8.36 -10.18 1.43
N PHE A 21 7.06 -10.10 1.65
CA PHE A 21 6.07 -10.18 0.59
C PHE A 21 5.50 -8.80 0.29
N LEU A 22 5.54 -8.38 -0.97
CA LEU A 22 4.99 -7.10 -1.40
C LEU A 22 3.48 -7.06 -1.14
N MET A 23 3.08 -6.16 -0.27
CA MET A 23 1.68 -5.96 0.08
C MET A 23 1.01 -4.92 -0.81
N GLY A 24 1.74 -3.87 -1.19
CA GLY A 24 1.19 -2.77 -1.98
C GLY A 24 2.11 -1.56 -2.07
N SER A 25 1.57 -0.48 -2.64
CA SER A 25 2.25 0.81 -2.80
C SER A 25 1.49 1.90 -2.05
N LEU A 26 2.21 2.64 -1.20
CA LEU A 26 1.76 3.89 -0.60
C LEU A 26 2.25 5.06 -1.44
N TYR A 27 1.33 5.93 -1.84
CA TYR A 27 1.65 7.14 -2.60
C TYR A 27 1.50 8.36 -1.71
N ALA A 28 2.57 9.16 -1.58
CA ALA A 28 2.54 10.45 -0.90
C ALA A 28 2.60 11.58 -1.94
N THR A 29 1.48 12.29 -2.09
CA THR A 29 1.34 13.39 -3.04
C THR A 29 1.27 14.72 -2.29
N PRO A 30 2.25 15.63 -2.45
CA PRO A 30 2.16 16.94 -1.84
C PRO A 30 0.94 17.70 -2.37
N SER A 31 0.19 18.41 -1.53
CA SER A 31 -1.01 19.18 -1.91
C SER A 31 -1.20 20.38 -0.98
N ARG A 32 -1.22 21.61 -1.55
CA ARG A 32 -1.37 22.91 -0.86
C ARG A 32 -0.97 22.97 0.64
N GLY A 33 0.29 22.68 0.96
CA GLY A 33 0.81 22.74 2.35
C GLY A 33 0.57 21.50 3.21
N LYS A 34 0.01 20.43 2.63
CA LYS A 34 -0.23 19.11 3.22
C LYS A 34 0.32 18.00 2.32
N GLU A 35 0.31 16.77 2.79
CA GLU A 35 0.50 15.56 1.98
C GLU A 35 -0.81 14.78 1.94
N ILE A 36 -1.17 14.30 0.75
CA ILE A 36 -2.28 13.37 0.52
C ILE A 36 -1.67 11.99 0.36
N PHE A 37 -2.17 11.03 1.12
CA PHE A 37 -1.78 9.64 1.03
C PHE A 37 -2.87 8.85 0.32
N SER A 38 -2.46 7.88 -0.50
CA SER A 38 -3.35 6.86 -1.05
C SER A 38 -2.61 5.54 -1.10
N PHE A 39 -3.30 4.43 -0.90
CA PHE A 39 -2.70 3.11 -0.86
C PHE A 39 -3.36 2.16 -1.86
N GLU A 40 -2.56 1.30 -2.48
CA GLU A 40 -3.03 0.29 -3.43
C GLU A 40 -2.41 -1.06 -3.08
N TYR A 41 -3.25 -2.07 -2.84
CA TYR A 41 -2.77 -3.43 -2.60
C TYR A 41 -2.22 -4.05 -3.90
N ALA A 42 -1.15 -4.82 -3.78
CA ALA A 42 -0.63 -5.64 -4.85
C ALA A 42 -1.62 -6.77 -5.17
N LYS A 43 -1.73 -7.15 -6.45
CA LYS A 43 -2.66 -8.22 -6.87
C LYS A 43 -2.28 -9.56 -6.27
N GLU A 44 -0.99 -9.83 -6.21
CA GLU A 44 -0.41 -11.03 -5.61
C GLU A 44 -0.74 -11.09 -4.12
N TRP A 45 -0.74 -9.95 -3.42
CA TRP A 45 -1.16 -9.85 -2.03
C TRP A 45 -2.64 -10.21 -1.86
N LEU A 46 -3.52 -9.56 -2.63
CA LEU A 46 -4.98 -9.79 -2.59
C LEU A 46 -5.37 -11.23 -2.90
N GLN A 47 -4.60 -11.93 -3.74
CA GLN A 47 -4.83 -13.32 -4.11
C GLN A 47 -4.18 -14.33 -3.15
N SER A 48 -3.38 -13.86 -2.20
CA SER A 48 -2.67 -14.72 -1.26
C SER A 48 -3.52 -15.10 -0.05
N HIS A 49 -3.13 -16.18 0.62
CA HIS A 49 -3.72 -16.53 1.92
C HIS A 49 -3.23 -15.62 3.07
N TYR A 50 -2.28 -14.73 2.80
CA TYR A 50 -1.79 -13.75 3.77
C TYR A 50 -2.58 -12.45 3.72
N ALA A 51 -3.48 -12.26 2.75
CA ALA A 51 -4.23 -11.02 2.55
C ALA A 51 -4.94 -10.57 3.83
N GLN A 52 -4.49 -9.45 4.39
CA GLN A 52 -5.07 -8.82 5.58
C GLN A 52 -5.14 -7.31 5.36
N ILE A 53 -6.14 -6.67 5.96
CA ILE A 53 -6.24 -5.20 5.98
C ILE A 53 -5.22 -4.62 6.96
N ILE A 54 -4.53 -3.57 6.56
CA ILE A 54 -3.57 -2.86 7.43
C ILE A 54 -4.19 -1.66 8.14
N ASP A 55 -5.31 -1.17 7.63
CA ASP A 55 -6.08 -0.08 8.18
C ASP A 55 -7.57 -0.40 7.94
N PRO A 56 -8.47 -0.15 8.92
CA PRO A 56 -9.90 -0.32 8.74
C PRO A 56 -10.48 0.42 7.52
N ASP A 57 -9.87 1.52 7.09
CA ASP A 57 -10.30 2.30 5.93
C ASP A 57 -9.72 1.76 4.60
N LEU A 58 -8.74 0.85 4.66
CA LEU A 58 -8.08 0.24 3.49
C LEU A 58 -8.56 -1.19 3.28
N GLN A 59 -9.76 -1.32 2.72
CA GLN A 59 -10.39 -2.60 2.42
C GLN A 59 -9.64 -3.36 1.30
N LEU A 60 -9.79 -4.69 1.23
CA LEU A 60 -9.08 -5.54 0.27
C LEU A 60 -9.68 -5.47 -1.14
N PHE A 61 -9.54 -4.32 -1.79
CA PHE A 61 -9.97 -4.08 -3.16
C PHE A 61 -8.80 -3.63 -4.05
N GLU A 62 -8.94 -3.85 -5.36
CA GLU A 62 -8.01 -3.30 -6.35
C GLU A 62 -8.18 -1.78 -6.47
N GLY A 63 -7.07 -1.09 -6.75
CA GLY A 63 -7.03 0.35 -6.97
C GLY A 63 -6.69 1.16 -5.72
N ALA A 64 -6.40 2.44 -5.96
CA ALA A 64 -6.01 3.37 -4.91
C ALA A 64 -7.20 3.73 -4.01
N GLN A 65 -6.97 3.63 -2.70
CA GLN A 65 -7.89 3.99 -1.62
C GLN A 65 -7.30 5.13 -0.78
#